data_AF-A0A931GAP9-F1
#
_entry.id   AF-A0A931GAP9-F1
#
_cell.length_a   1.000
_cell.length_b   1.000
_cell.length_c   1.000
_cell.angle_alpha   90.00
_cell.angle_beta   90.00
_cell.angle_gamma   90.00
#
_symmetry.space_group_name_H-M   'P 1'
#
loop_
_entity.id
_entity.type
_entity.pdbx_description
1 polymer ?
#
loop_
_entity_poly.entity_id
_entity_poly.type
_entity_poly.pdbx_seq_one_letter_code
_entity_poly.pdbx_strand_id
1 'polypeptide(L)'
;MLSEIRPFFDHSRHRLTVADQNAPLDVLAFSGTEALSETFCYAIEVTSPSLDIAADTLLGKDASFSLHAAPPALTIRGYTPPALAPLRTLHGVITGFRRLSASRDEARYELRLEPRLSLLDKTCQYRIYQN
;
A
#
# COMPACT_ATOMS: atom_id res chain seq x y z
N MET A 1 5.37 24.92 -9.39
CA MET A 1 4.15 24.12 -9.18
C MET A 1 3.68 24.38 -7.76
N LEU A 2 2.44 24.85 -7.59
CA LEU A 2 1.90 25.20 -6.28
C LEU A 2 1.72 23.93 -5.44
N SER A 3 2.34 23.91 -4.27
CA SER A 3 2.16 22.88 -3.25
C SER A 3 0.71 22.92 -2.78
N GLU A 4 -0.11 21.96 -3.21
CA GLU A 4 -1.47 21.82 -2.68
C GLU A 4 -1.39 21.55 -1.17
N ILE A 5 -2.16 22.31 -0.39
CA ILE A 5 -2.31 22.09 1.05
C ILE A 5 -3.13 20.81 1.21
N ARG A 6 -2.45 19.68 1.41
CA ARG A 6 -3.10 18.40 1.66
C ARG A 6 -3.49 18.33 3.15
N PRO A 7 -4.76 18.08 3.49
CA PRO A 7 -5.13 17.79 4.87
C PRO A 7 -4.39 16.53 5.32
N PHE A 8 -3.58 16.65 6.37
CA PHE A 8 -2.87 15.52 6.96
C PHE A 8 -3.83 14.72 7.82
N PHE A 9 -4.17 13.53 7.35
CA PHE A 9 -4.83 12.51 8.17
C PHE A 9 -3.76 11.58 8.75
N ASP A 10 -3.94 11.18 10.01
CA ASP A 10 -3.08 10.19 10.63
C ASP A 10 -3.39 8.79 10.06
N HIS A 11 -2.51 8.32 9.17
CA HIS A 11 -2.60 7.03 8.51
C HIS A 11 -1.65 5.96 9.10
N SER A 12 -0.90 6.28 10.17
CA SER A 12 0.12 5.41 10.79
C SER A 12 -0.41 4.05 11.29
N ARG A 13 -1.73 3.94 11.46
CA ARG A 13 -2.43 2.71 11.87
C ARG A 13 -2.58 1.70 10.73
N HIS A 14 -2.57 2.15 9.48
CA HIS A 14 -2.70 1.28 8.32
C HIS A 14 -1.36 0.60 8.03
N ARG A 15 -1.40 -0.64 7.54
CA ARG A 15 -0.19 -1.43 7.32
C ARG A 15 -0.11 -1.92 5.89
N LEU A 16 1.01 -1.62 5.25
CA LEU A 16 1.39 -2.19 3.96
C LEU A 16 2.50 -3.20 4.19
N THR A 17 2.30 -4.43 3.73
CA THR A 17 3.34 -5.47 3.71
C THR A 17 3.58 -5.91 2.27
N VAL A 18 4.84 -6.10 1.92
CA VAL A 18 5.27 -6.60 0.60
C VAL A 18 6.12 -7.84 0.84
N ALA A 19 5.88 -8.89 0.08
CA ALA A 19 6.60 -10.15 0.19
C ALA A 19 8.11 -9.95 -0.04
N ASP A 20 8.91 -10.64 0.77
CA ASP A 20 10.38 -10.59 0.77
C ASP A 20 10.99 -9.20 1.03
N GLN A 21 10.19 -8.21 1.45
CA GLN A 21 10.68 -6.86 1.71
C GLN A 21 10.79 -6.59 3.21
N ASN A 22 12.02 -6.24 3.65
CA ASN A 22 12.32 -5.95 5.05
C ASN A 22 12.39 -4.45 5.37
N ALA A 23 12.40 -3.57 4.36
CA ALA A 23 12.40 -2.14 4.61
C ALA A 23 11.10 -1.72 5.32
N PRO A 24 11.17 -0.94 6.41
CA PRO A 24 9.96 -0.45 7.07
C PRO A 24 9.25 0.54 6.15
N LEU A 25 7.97 0.29 5.89
CA LEU A 25 7.09 1.14 5.08
C LEU A 25 5.97 1.66 5.99
N ASP A 26 5.99 2.96 6.29
CA ASP A 26 4.93 3.61 7.06
C ASP A 26 3.97 4.34 6.12
N VAL A 27 2.66 4.17 6.34
CA VAL A 27 1.65 4.67 5.40
C VAL A 27 1.39 6.15 5.67
N LEU A 28 1.67 6.99 4.67
CA LEU A 28 1.48 8.44 4.75
C LEU A 28 0.12 8.87 4.20
N ALA A 29 -0.27 8.35 3.05
CA ALA A 29 -1.54 8.65 2.40
C ALA A 29 -1.89 7.53 1.42
N PHE A 30 -3.16 7.41 1.04
CA PHE A 30 -3.56 6.51 -0.04
C PHE A 30 -4.85 6.97 -0.70
N SER A 31 -5.02 6.56 -1.95
CA SER A 31 -6.26 6.70 -2.70
C SER A 31 -6.53 5.40 -3.44
N GLY A 32 -7.77 4.94 -3.44
CA GLY A 32 -8.15 3.71 -4.11
C GLY A 32 -9.45 3.85 -4.89
N THR A 33 -9.54 3.10 -5.99
CA THR A 33 -10.76 2.95 -6.79
C THR A 33 -11.18 1.48 -6.77
N GLU A 34 -12.47 1.24 -6.53
CA GLU A 34 -13.08 -0.09 -6.55
C GLU A 34 -14.46 -0.01 -7.20
N ALA A 35 -14.75 -0.92 -8.13
CA ALA A 35 -16.06 -1.04 -8.76
C ALA A 35 -16.35 -2.50 -9.13
N LEU A 36 -17.63 -2.84 -9.29
CA LEU A 36 -18.02 -4.16 -9.76
C LEU A 36 -17.56 -4.35 -11.20
N SER A 37 -17.00 -5.52 -11.51
CA SER A 37 -16.44 -5.86 -12.83
C SER A 37 -15.22 -5.03 -13.25
N GLU A 38 -14.60 -4.29 -12.33
CA GLU A 38 -13.32 -3.62 -12.55
C GLU A 38 -12.28 -4.11 -11.52
N THR A 39 -11.01 -4.12 -11.91
CA THR A 39 -9.93 -4.41 -10.96
C THR A 39 -9.69 -3.19 -10.07
N PHE A 40 -9.59 -3.39 -8.76
CA PHE A 40 -9.23 -2.29 -7.86
C PHE A 40 -7.82 -1.77 -8.17
N CYS A 41 -7.58 -0.50 -7.85
CA CYS A 41 -6.26 0.11 -7.90
C CYS A 41 -6.08 1.02 -6.70
N TYR A 42 -5.02 0.80 -5.92
CA TYR A 42 -4.64 1.63 -4.78
C TYR A 42 -3.28 2.27 -5.01
N ALA A 43 -3.22 3.59 -5.02
CA ALA A 43 -1.98 4.34 -4.91
C ALA A 43 -1.72 4.62 -3.43
N ILE A 44 -0.63 4.08 -2.89
CA ILE A 44 -0.27 4.15 -1.47
C ILE A 44 1.06 4.90 -1.37
N GLU A 45 1.02 6.08 -0.75
CA GLU A 45 2.21 6.83 -0.39
C GLU A 45 2.74 6.32 0.95
N VAL A 46 4.03 6.01 0.99
CA VAL A 46 4.73 5.54 2.19
C VAL A 46 6.00 6.32 2.46
N THR A 47 6.40 6.41 3.72
CA THR A 47 7.71 6.88 4.14
C THR A 47 8.57 5.70 4.60
N SER A 48 9.88 5.82 4.40
CA SER A 48 10.85 4.84 4.88
C SER A 48 12.19 5.52 5.21
N PRO A 49 12.89 5.09 6.28
CA PRO A 49 14.30 5.46 6.51
C PRO A 49 15.24 4.88 5.44
N SER A 50 14.82 3.86 4.70
CA SER A 50 15.59 3.33 3.58
C SER A 50 15.47 4.29 2.40
N LEU A 51 16.51 5.09 2.17
CA LEU A 51 16.50 6.17 1.16
C LEU A 51 16.60 5.68 -0.29
N ASP A 52 17.03 4.44 -0.50
CA ASP A 52 17.26 3.84 -1.81
C ASP A 52 16.74 2.40 -1.85
N ILE A 53 15.41 2.26 -1.78
CA ILE A 53 14.77 0.95 -1.96
C ILE A 53 14.80 0.61 -3.46
N ALA A 54 15.45 -0.52 -3.79
CA ALA A 54 15.54 -0.99 -5.17
C ALA A 54 14.17 -1.46 -5.69
N ALA A 55 13.86 -1.09 -6.93
CA ALA A 55 12.53 -1.31 -7.50
C ALA A 55 12.18 -2.80 -7.69
N ASP A 56 13.17 -3.64 -7.92
CA ASP A 56 13.05 -5.09 -8.10
C ASP A 56 12.68 -5.83 -6.81
N THR A 57 12.93 -5.25 -5.63
CA THR A 57 12.49 -5.83 -4.35
C THR A 57 11.01 -5.57 -4.06
N LEU A 58 10.37 -4.67 -4.82
CA LEU A 58 8.96 -4.30 -4.64
C LEU A 58 8.09 -4.68 -5.83
N LEU A 59 8.50 -4.35 -7.06
CA LEU A 59 7.68 -4.57 -8.26
C LEU A 59 7.42 -6.06 -8.52
N GLY A 60 6.16 -6.38 -8.83
CA GLY A 60 5.72 -7.74 -9.11
C GLY A 60 5.61 -8.62 -7.86
N LYS A 61 5.95 -8.12 -6.67
CA LYS A 61 5.80 -8.86 -5.42
C LYS A 61 4.37 -8.82 -4.93
N ASP A 62 3.95 -9.93 -4.32
CA ASP A 62 2.70 -9.98 -3.59
C ASP A 62 2.73 -9.02 -2.41
N ALA A 63 1.60 -8.36 -2.16
CA ALA A 63 1.49 -7.39 -1.09
C ALA A 63 0.10 -7.42 -0.46
N SER A 64 0.02 -6.95 0.79
CA SER A 64 -1.24 -6.76 1.48
C SER A 64 -1.32 -5.39 2.12
N PHE A 65 -2.47 -4.74 1.96
CA PHE A 65 -2.76 -3.45 2.56
C PHE A 65 -3.94 -3.59 3.53
N SER A 66 -3.65 -3.41 4.82
CA SER A 66 -4.60 -3.59 5.92
C SER A 66 -5.06 -2.26 6.49
N LEU A 67 -6.37 -2.07 6.52
CA LEU A 67 -7.04 -0.93 7.13
C LEU A 67 -7.41 -1.27 8.58
N HIS A 68 -6.89 -0.50 9.54
CA HIS A 68 -7.20 -0.66 10.96
C HIS A 68 -8.11 0.47 11.46
N ALA A 69 -8.95 0.13 12.44
CA ALA A 69 -9.73 1.12 13.19
C ALA A 69 -8.80 2.05 13.99
N ALA A 70 -9.32 3.20 14.39
CA ALA A 70 -8.62 4.02 15.36
C ALA A 70 -8.49 3.29 16.71
N PRO A 71 -7.32 3.33 17.37
CA PRO A 71 -7.21 2.83 18.73
C PRO A 71 -8.23 3.55 19.62
N PRO A 72 -8.90 2.83 20.54
CA PRO A 72 -9.80 3.48 21.49
C PRO A 72 -9.03 4.51 22.31
N ALA A 73 -9.63 5.69 22.51
CA ALA A 73 -9.02 6.79 23.27
C ALA A 73 -8.87 6.53 24.79
N LEU A 74 -9.19 5.30 25.24
CA LEU A 74 -9.13 4.90 26.65
C LEU A 74 -7.69 4.59 27.06
N THR A 75 -6.99 5.58 27.59
CA THR A 75 -5.72 5.40 28.28
C THR A 75 -5.95 5.15 29.76
N ILE A 76 -6.21 3.90 30.14
CA ILE A 76 -6.24 3.48 31.55
C ILE A 76 -4.82 3.04 31.95
N ARG A 77 -4.27 3.61 33.03
CA ARG A 77 -2.93 3.27 33.51
C ARG A 77 -2.84 1.77 33.85
N GLY A 78 -1.94 1.05 33.20
CA GLY A 78 -1.77 -0.41 33.37
C GLY A 78 -2.65 -1.27 32.46
N TYR A 79 -3.48 -0.67 31.60
CA TYR A 79 -4.24 -1.39 30.59
C TYR A 79 -3.56 -1.29 29.22
N THR A 80 -3.24 -2.43 28.64
CA THR A 80 -2.84 -2.51 27.23
C THR A 80 -4.04 -3.01 26.44
N PRO A 81 -4.65 -2.19 25.57
CA PRO A 81 -5.76 -2.64 24.74
C PRO A 81 -5.30 -3.82 23.86
N PRO A 82 -6.18 -4.80 23.61
CA PRO A 82 -5.85 -5.93 22.74
C PRO A 82 -5.55 -5.43 21.33
N ALA A 83 -4.70 -6.18 20.60
CA ALA A 83 -4.41 -5.88 19.21
C ALA A 83 -5.71 -5.89 18.39
N LEU A 84 -6.00 -4.77 17.73
CA LEU A 84 -7.18 -4.65 16.88
C LEU A 84 -6.94 -5.41 15.57
N ALA A 85 -7.79 -6.39 15.29
CA ALA A 85 -7.83 -7.03 13.99
C ALA A 85 -8.07 -5.98 12.89
N PRO A 86 -7.51 -6.18 11.68
CA PRO A 86 -7.78 -5.29 10.56
C PRO A 86 -9.28 -5.30 10.23
N LEU A 87 -9.84 -4.12 9.94
CA LEU A 87 -11.21 -3.97 9.45
C LEU A 87 -11.36 -4.56 8.04
N ARG A 88 -10.31 -4.41 7.23
CA ARG A 88 -10.24 -4.91 5.86
C ARG A 88 -8.80 -5.11 5.46
N THR A 89 -8.51 -6.17 4.71
CA THR A 89 -7.22 -6.37 4.06
C THR A 89 -7.42 -6.56 2.56
N LEU A 90 -6.67 -5.79 1.78
CA LEU A 90 -6.59 -5.89 0.33
C LEU A 90 -5.35 -6.69 -0.02
N HIS A 91 -5.52 -7.76 -0.79
CA HIS A 91 -4.43 -8.60 -1.26
C HIS A 91 -4.21 -8.38 -2.76
N GLY A 92 -2.97 -8.13 -3.16
CA GLY A 92 -2.64 -7.81 -4.53
C GLY A 92 -1.17 -7.98 -4.83
N VAL A 93 -0.74 -7.34 -5.91
CA VAL A 93 0.64 -7.28 -6.38
C VAL A 93 1.02 -5.81 -6.55
N ILE A 94 2.28 -5.49 -6.25
CA ILE A 94 2.81 -4.16 -6.53
C ILE A 94 3.06 -4.03 -8.04
N THR A 95 2.23 -3.27 -8.74
CA THR A 95 2.33 -3.08 -10.20
C THR A 95 3.03 -1.78 -10.59
N GLY A 96 3.27 -0.90 -9.63
CA GLY A 96 3.98 0.36 -9.81
C GLY A 96 4.75 0.75 -8.56
N PHE A 97 5.91 1.36 -8.76
CA PHE A 97 6.77 1.88 -7.70
C PHE A 97 7.46 3.15 -8.17
N ARG A 98 7.46 4.19 -7.33
CA ARG A 98 8.12 5.46 -7.60
C ARG A 98 8.65 6.07 -6.32
N ARG A 99 9.88 6.58 -6.33
CA ARG A 99 10.38 7.50 -5.30
C ARG A 99 9.89 8.92 -5.60
N LEU A 100 9.15 9.51 -4.69
CA LEU A 100 8.56 10.85 -4.84
C LEU A 100 9.51 11.95 -4.37
N SER A 101 10.17 11.74 -3.23
CA SER A 101 11.06 12.71 -2.61
C SER A 101 11.97 12.02 -1.60
N ALA A 102 13.01 12.71 -1.15
CA ALA A 102 13.79 12.29 0.00
C ALA A 102 14.31 13.47 0.81
N SER A 103 14.39 13.25 2.10
CA SER A 103 15.07 14.08 3.09
C SER A 103 16.38 13.39 3.50
N ARG A 104 17.04 13.95 4.52
CA ARG A 104 18.23 13.35 5.13
C ARG A 104 17.94 12.02 5.81
N ASP A 105 16.78 11.92 6.47
CA ASP A 105 16.48 10.80 7.37
C ASP A 105 15.44 9.83 6.79
N GLU A 106 14.62 10.27 5.84
CA GLU A 106 13.56 9.46 5.24
C GLU A 106 13.34 9.77 3.76
N ALA A 107 12.82 8.79 3.02
CA ALA A 107 12.36 8.93 1.66
C ALA A 107 10.86 8.61 1.56
N ARG A 108 10.19 9.29 0.63
CA ARG A 108 8.77 9.07 0.32
C ARG A 108 8.65 8.33 -1.00
N TYR A 109 7.84 7.28 -1.00
CA TYR A 109 7.57 6.43 -2.15
C TYR A 109 6.07 6.36 -2.41
N GLU A 110 5.70 6.05 -3.65
CA GLU A 110 4.36 5.66 -4.07
C GLU A 110 4.41 4.23 -4.58
N LEU A 111 3.54 3.38 -4.06
CA LEU A 111 3.33 2.01 -4.51
C LEU A 111 1.93 1.89 -5.09
N ARG A 112 1.81 1.19 -6.22
CA ARG A 112 0.50 0.85 -6.80
C ARG A 112 0.19 -0.61 -6.48
N LEU A 113 -0.89 -0.85 -5.76
CA LEU A 113 -1.40 -2.16 -5.41
C LEU A 113 -2.65 -2.48 -6.25
N GLU A 114 -2.58 -3.57 -7.02
CA GLU A 114 -3.68 -4.06 -7.87
C GLU A 114 -3.87 -5.57 -7.65
N PRO A 115 -5.05 -6.15 -7.91
CA PRO A 115 -5.24 -7.60 -7.80
C PRO A 115 -4.40 -8.32 -8.86
N ARG A 116 -4.02 -9.59 -8.62
CA ARG A 116 -3.29 -10.41 -9.62
C ARG A 116 -3.96 -10.46 -10.99
N LEU A 117 -5.29 -10.33 -11.05
CA LEU A 117 -6.07 -10.29 -12.29
C LEU A 117 -5.62 -9.16 -13.23
N SER A 118 -5.20 -8.01 -12.69
CA SER A 118 -4.70 -6.85 -13.47
C SER A 118 -3.47 -7.18 -14.33
N LEU A 119 -2.72 -8.24 -13.99
CA LEU A 119 -1.56 -8.66 -14.75
C LEU A 119 -1.93 -9.26 -16.10
N LEU A 120 -3.18 -9.73 -16.28
CA LEU A 120 -3.65 -10.24 -17.57
C LEU A 120 -3.64 -9.15 -18.65
N ASP A 121 -3.85 -7.89 -18.29
CA ASP A 121 -3.80 -6.74 -19.19
C ASP A 121 -2.40 -6.49 -19.77
N LYS A 122 -1.36 -7.13 -19.21
CA LYS A 122 0.02 -7.05 -19.71
C LYS A 122 0.31 -8.06 -20.80
N THR A 123 -0.65 -8.91 -21.15
CA THR A 123 -0.47 -9.98 -22.13
C THR A 123 -1.63 -9.98 -23.13
N CYS A 124 -1.34 -10.36 -24.38
CA CYS A 124 -2.36 -10.60 -25.39
C CYS A 124 -2.15 -12.02 -25.93
N GLN A 125 -3.21 -12.83 -25.95
CA GLN A 125 -3.15 -14.22 -26.40
C GLN A 125 -4.29 -14.54 -27.36
N TYR A 126 -4.01 -15.31 -28.40
CA TYR A 126 -5.00 -15.88 -29.31
C TYR A 126 -5.29 -17.32 -28.88
N ARG A 127 -6.57 -17.68 -28.69
CA ARG A 127 -6.98 -19.01 -28.19
C ARG A 127 -8.26 -19.50 -28.89
N ILE A 128 -8.34 -20.81 -29.14
CA ILE A 128 -9.57 -21.51 -29.51
C ILE A 128 -10.05 -22.26 -28.27
N TYR A 129 -11.29 -22.01 -27.85
CA TYR A 129 -11.94 -22.73 -26.75
C TYR A 129 -12.89 -23.77 -27.34
N GLN A 130 -12.78 -25.04 -26.92
CA GLN A 130 -13.66 -26.14 -27.33
C GLN A 130 -14.33 -26.74 -26.10
N ASN A 131 -15.61 -27.10 -26.23
CA ASN A 131 -16.44 -27.68 -25.17
C ASN A 131 -16.28 -29.21 -25.12
#